data_AF-A0A520YI00-F1
#
_entry.id   AF-A0A520YI00-F1
#
_cell.length_a   1.000
_cell.length_b   1.000
_cell.length_c   1.000
_cell.angle_alpha   90.00
_cell.angle_beta   90.00
_cell.angle_gamma   90.00
#
_symmetry.space_group_name_H-M   'P 1'
#
loop_
_entity.id
_entity.type
_entity.pdbx_description
1 polymer ?
#
loop_
_entity_poly.entity_id
_entity_poly.type
_entity_poly.pdbx_seq_one_letter_code
_entity_poly.pdbx_strand_id
1 'polypeptide(L)'
;MDINFPLILFALIVLGAAIWIADIVWLRKHRDAGAKEPMLVENARALTPVLALVFVIRSFLYEPFQIPSGSMEQTLLVGDFILVNKYTYGIRLPILRNKVMDNNDPARGDVMVFFPPHKDQYYIKRVVGLPGDKVEYKNKVLYINGEMQPQKPLAGNKRSIYRQRLEQLGDVEHQIQLNITVN
;
A
#
# COMPACT_ATOMS: atom_id res chain seq x y z
N MET A 1 -0.66 7.90 17.61
CA MET A 1 -0.62 6.47 17.96
C MET A 1 -1.13 5.71 16.76
N ASP A 2 -0.23 5.26 15.89
CA ASP A 2 -0.60 4.49 14.71
C ASP A 2 -1.07 3.11 15.18
N ILE A 3 -2.38 2.91 15.10
CA ILE A 3 -2.98 1.63 15.45
C ILE A 3 -2.46 0.61 14.43
N ASN A 4 -1.68 -0.38 14.89
CA ASN A 4 -1.16 -1.44 14.04
C ASN A 4 -2.29 -2.41 13.68
N PHE A 5 -3.08 -2.01 12.68
CA PHE A 5 -4.28 -2.72 12.24
C PHE A 5 -4.03 -4.21 11.95
N PRO A 6 -2.94 -4.62 11.27
CA PRO A 6 -2.59 -6.04 11.11
C PRO A 6 -2.47 -6.79 12.44
N LEU A 7 -1.87 -6.17 13.46
CA LEU A 7 -1.66 -6.79 14.77
C LEU A 7 -2.99 -6.95 15.53
N ILE A 8 -3.87 -5.95 15.47
CA ILE A 8 -5.22 -6.06 16.07
C ILE A 8 -6.02 -7.15 15.38
N LEU A 9 -6.03 -7.16 14.05
CA LEU A 9 -6.75 -8.17 13.29
C LEU A 9 -6.23 -9.59 13.60
N PHE A 10 -4.92 -9.75 13.68
CA PHE A 10 -4.30 -11.02 14.09
C PHE A 10 -4.70 -11.43 15.51
N ALA A 11 -4.67 -10.50 16.48
CA ALA A 11 -5.08 -10.78 17.85
C ALA A 11 -6.55 -11.21 17.95
N LEU A 12 -7.45 -10.56 17.19
CA LEU A 12 -8.87 -10.94 17.12
C LEU A 12 -9.07 -12.35 16.54
N ILE A 13 -8.32 -12.70 15.50
CA ILE A 13 -8.37 -14.04 14.91
C ILE A 13 -7.85 -15.09 15.90
N VAL A 14 -6.75 -14.81 16.60
CA VAL A 14 -6.19 -15.73 17.60
C VAL A 14 -7.16 -15.94 18.77
N LEU A 15 -7.77 -14.87 19.28
CA LEU A 15 -8.79 -14.97 20.33
C LEU A 15 -10.02 -15.74 19.87
N GLY A 16 -10.53 -15.45 18.67
CA GLY A 16 -11.68 -16.16 18.09
C GLY A 16 -11.38 -17.64 17.86
N ALA A 17 -10.20 -17.95 17.34
CA ALA A 17 -9.74 -19.32 17.16
C ALA A 17 -9.56 -20.05 18.51
N ALA A 18 -9.02 -19.39 19.53
CA ALA A 18 -8.87 -19.98 20.87
C ALA A 18 -10.23 -20.30 21.51
N ILE A 19 -11.21 -19.39 21.40
CA ILE A 19 -12.59 -19.62 21.88
C ILE A 19 -13.23 -20.79 21.11
N TRP A 20 -13.05 -20.84 19.79
CA TRP A 20 -13.60 -21.91 18.96
C TRP A 20 -12.98 -23.27 19.28
N ILE A 21 -11.66 -23.34 19.46
CA ILE A 21 -10.94 -24.55 19.87
C ILE A 21 -11.35 -24.99 21.28
N ALA A 22 -11.43 -24.06 22.23
CA ALA A 22 -11.87 -24.35 23.59
C ALA A 22 -13.30 -24.91 23.62
N ASP A 23 -14.19 -24.42 22.74
CA ASP A 23 -15.52 -24.99 22.60
C ASP A 23 -15.49 -26.41 22.05
N ILE A 24 -14.75 -26.67 20.97
CA ILE A 24 -14.62 -28.01 20.38
C ILE A 24 -14.04 -29.02 21.39
N VAL A 25 -13.01 -28.63 22.13
CA VAL A 25 -12.24 -29.53 23.01
C VAL A 25 -12.96 -29.78 24.33
N TRP A 26 -13.58 -28.74 24.92
CA TRP A 26 -14.07 -28.80 26.29
C TRP A 26 -15.57 -28.55 26.42
N LEU A 27 -16.07 -27.40 25.95
CA LEU A 27 -17.46 -26.98 26.17
C LEU A 27 -18.47 -27.87 25.42
N ARG A 28 -18.13 -28.34 24.21
CA ARG A 28 -18.97 -29.25 23.42
C ARG A 28 -19.13 -30.63 24.07
N LYS A 29 -18.13 -31.09 24.84
CA LYS A 29 -18.20 -32.37 25.58
C LYS A 29 -19.04 -32.27 26.86
N HIS A 30 -19.14 -31.08 27.45
CA HIS A 30 -19.87 -30.83 28.70
C HIS A 30 -21.26 -30.21 28.47
N ARG A 31 -21.72 -30.13 27.21
CA ARG A 31 -23.04 -29.58 26.87
C ARG A 31 -24.04 -30.69 26.61
N ASP A 32 -25.23 -30.54 27.20
CA ASP A 32 -26.37 -31.39 26.91
C ASP A 32 -26.75 -31.30 25.43
N ALA A 33 -27.15 -32.44 24.86
CA ALA A 33 -27.57 -32.55 23.47
C ALA A 33 -28.80 -31.66 23.22
N GLY A 34 -28.58 -30.44 22.70
CA GLY A 34 -29.63 -29.46 22.39
C GLY A 34 -29.48 -28.09 23.07
N ALA A 35 -28.51 -27.90 23.97
CA ALA A 35 -28.27 -26.58 24.58
C ALA A 35 -27.76 -25.56 23.54
N LYS A 36 -28.33 -24.34 23.52
CA LYS A 36 -27.92 -23.24 22.63
C LYS A 36 -26.45 -22.87 22.82
N GLU A 37 -25.76 -22.53 21.72
CA GLU A 37 -24.37 -22.04 21.78
C GLU A 37 -24.32 -20.74 22.58
N PRO A 38 -23.33 -20.57 23.49
CA PRO A 38 -23.06 -19.26 24.07
C PRO A 38 -22.83 -18.27 22.94
N MET A 39 -23.44 -17.08 23.01
CA MET A 39 -23.33 -16.07 21.95
C MET A 39 -21.86 -15.78 21.55
N LEU A 40 -20.92 -15.86 22.50
CA LEU A 40 -19.49 -15.69 22.23
C LEU A 40 -18.89 -16.78 21.34
N VAL A 41 -19.30 -18.03 21.50
CA VAL A 41 -18.85 -19.17 20.69
C VAL A 41 -19.45 -19.08 19.30
N GLU A 42 -20.75 -18.79 19.20
CA GLU A 42 -21.45 -18.62 17.94
C GLU A 42 -20.82 -17.50 17.10
N ASN A 43 -20.57 -16.34 17.73
CA ASN A 43 -19.90 -15.21 17.10
C ASN A 43 -18.45 -15.53 16.71
N ALA A 44 -17.68 -16.19 17.58
CA ALA A 44 -16.31 -16.58 17.27
C ALA A 44 -16.25 -17.55 16.08
N ARG A 45 -17.13 -18.55 16.03
CA ARG A 45 -17.22 -19.53 14.94
C ARG A 45 -17.63 -18.88 13.61
N ALA A 46 -18.54 -17.91 13.64
CA ALA A 46 -18.98 -17.20 12.43
C ALA A 46 -17.95 -16.18 11.94
N LEU A 47 -17.36 -15.38 12.83
CA LEU A 47 -16.49 -14.26 12.46
C LEU A 47 -15.04 -14.67 12.19
N THR A 48 -14.49 -15.65 12.92
CA THR A 48 -13.08 -16.06 12.77
C THR A 48 -12.71 -16.45 11.33
N PRO A 49 -13.45 -17.32 10.61
CA PRO A 49 -13.08 -17.68 9.24
C PRO A 49 -13.15 -16.49 8.27
N VAL A 50 -14.13 -15.59 8.46
CA VAL A 50 -14.26 -14.37 7.65
C VAL A 50 -13.08 -13.42 7.91
N LEU A 51 -12.75 -13.17 9.18
CA LEU A 51 -11.62 -12.34 9.56
C LEU A 51 -10.29 -12.93 9.10
N ALA A 52 -10.11 -14.24 9.20
CA ALA A 52 -8.93 -14.95 8.71
C ALA A 52 -8.79 -14.82 7.19
N LEU A 53 -9.87 -14.99 6.43
CA LEU A 53 -9.86 -14.78 4.98
C LEU A 53 -9.48 -13.35 4.62
N VAL A 54 -10.11 -12.35 5.26
CA VAL A 54 -9.79 -10.93 5.04
C VAL A 54 -8.34 -10.63 5.42
N PHE A 55 -7.83 -11.22 6.50
CA PHE A 55 -6.44 -11.08 6.92
C PHE A 55 -5.48 -11.66 5.88
N VAL A 56 -5.76 -12.85 5.32
CA VAL A 56 -4.92 -13.46 4.27
C VAL A 56 -4.93 -12.60 3.01
N ILE A 57 -6.11 -12.19 2.52
CA ILE A 57 -6.23 -11.33 1.34
C ILE A 57 -5.48 -10.01 1.56
N ARG A 58 -5.66 -9.37 2.72
CA ARG A 58 -5.02 -8.08 3.05
C ARG A 58 -3.51 -8.21 3.27
N SER A 59 -3.06 -9.33 3.81
CA SER A 59 -1.64 -9.56 4.09
C SER A 59 -0.84 -9.82 2.81
N PHE A 60 -1.43 -10.52 1.83
CA PHE A 60 -0.69 -11.05 0.69
C PHE A 60 -1.10 -10.50 -0.68
N LEU A 61 -2.37 -10.14 -0.88
CA LEU A 61 -2.87 -9.73 -2.20
C LEU A 61 -3.04 -8.22 -2.29
N TYR A 62 -4.03 -7.68 -1.57
CA TYR A 62 -4.50 -6.31 -1.75
C TYR A 62 -4.71 -5.61 -0.41
N GLU A 63 -4.04 -4.49 -0.20
CA GLU A 63 -4.30 -3.63 0.95
C GLU A 63 -4.87 -2.28 0.52
N PRO A 64 -6.00 -1.85 1.09
CA PRO A 64 -6.51 -0.50 0.89
C PRO A 64 -5.65 0.50 1.67
N PHE A 65 -5.15 1.52 0.98
CA PHE A 65 -4.46 2.66 1.57
C PHE A 65 -5.25 3.94 1.30
N GLN A 66 -5.33 4.79 2.31
CA GLN A 66 -5.84 6.15 2.13
C GLN A 66 -4.66 7.08 1.87
N ILE A 67 -4.76 7.97 0.88
CA ILE A 67 -3.72 8.94 0.55
C ILE A 67 -3.66 10.03 1.63
N PRO A 68 -2.61 10.08 2.48
CA PRO A 68 -2.57 11.02 3.61
C PRO A 68 -2.03 12.40 3.21
N SER A 69 -1.44 12.53 2.01
CA SER A 69 -0.71 13.73 1.61
C SER A 69 -0.86 14.05 0.14
N GLY A 70 -0.91 15.33 -0.19
CA GLY A 70 -1.08 15.84 -1.55
C GLY A 70 0.18 15.84 -2.43
N SER A 71 1.25 15.17 -2.02
CA SER A 71 2.49 15.16 -2.82
C SER A 71 2.32 14.50 -4.20
N MET A 72 1.27 13.71 -4.39
CA MET A 72 0.90 13.08 -5.65
C MET A 72 -0.39 13.69 -6.24
N GLU A 73 -0.80 14.90 -5.84
CA GLU A 73 -2.08 15.55 -6.22
C GLU A 73 -2.38 15.57 -7.72
N GLN A 74 -1.35 15.55 -8.59
CA GLN A 74 -1.54 15.50 -10.04
C GLN A 74 -2.05 14.15 -10.54
N THR A 75 -2.01 13.09 -9.73
CA THR A 75 -2.43 11.73 -10.09
C THR A 75 -3.36 11.12 -9.04
N LEU A 76 -3.17 11.45 -7.75
CA LEU A 76 -3.90 10.91 -6.60
C LEU A 76 -4.31 12.06 -5.68
N LEU A 77 -5.60 12.26 -5.47
CA LEU A 77 -6.10 13.34 -4.63
C LEU A 77 -6.01 12.95 -3.14
N VAL A 78 -5.93 13.95 -2.28
CA VAL A 78 -5.93 13.73 -0.82
C VAL A 78 -7.29 13.15 -0.42
N GLY A 79 -7.26 12.03 0.32
CA GLY A 79 -8.46 11.33 0.74
C GLY A 79 -8.90 10.18 -0.17
N ASP A 80 -8.27 10.01 -1.34
CA ASP A 80 -8.54 8.85 -2.20
C ASP A 80 -8.16 7.53 -1.52
N PHE A 81 -8.92 6.47 -1.81
CA PHE A 81 -8.59 5.10 -1.44
C PHE A 81 -7.99 4.38 -2.64
N ILE A 82 -6.75 3.92 -2.49
CA ILE A 82 -6.07 3.11 -3.50
C ILE A 82 -5.96 1.67 -3.03
N LEU A 83 -6.06 0.74 -3.99
CA LEU A 83 -5.83 -0.67 -3.73
C LEU A 83 -4.42 -1.03 -4.22
N VAL A 84 -3.52 -1.31 -3.28
CA VAL A 84 -2.12 -1.63 -3.61
C VAL A 84 -1.98 -3.13 -3.76
N ASN A 85 -1.49 -3.56 -4.92
CA ASN A 85 -1.10 -4.95 -5.14
C ASN A 85 0.28 -5.20 -4.52
N LYS A 86 0.30 -5.98 -3.43
CA LYS A 86 1.54 -6.31 -2.71
C LYS A 86 2.26 -7.52 -3.28
N TYR A 87 1.58 -8.31 -4.10
CA TYR A 87 2.12 -9.54 -4.68
C TYR A 87 3.18 -9.24 -5.75
N THR A 88 3.02 -8.15 -6.51
CA THR A 88 3.88 -7.82 -7.67
C THR A 88 5.36 -7.68 -7.28
N TYR A 89 5.67 -7.07 -6.14
CA TYR A 89 7.05 -6.77 -5.70
C TYR A 89 7.55 -7.67 -4.55
N GLY A 90 6.89 -8.81 -4.36
CA GLY A 90 7.28 -9.80 -3.39
C GLY A 90 6.44 -9.83 -2.11
N ILE A 91 6.26 -11.03 -1.56
CA ILE A 91 5.50 -11.27 -0.35
C ILE A 91 6.29 -10.78 0.87
N ARG A 92 5.77 -9.78 1.58
CA ARG A 92 6.29 -9.37 2.90
C ARG A 92 5.42 -9.92 4.01
N LEU A 93 6.04 -10.39 5.09
CA LEU A 93 5.30 -10.83 6.26
C LEU A 93 4.55 -9.64 6.88
N PRO A 94 3.25 -9.78 7.18
CA PRO A 94 2.42 -8.68 7.69
C PRO A 94 2.91 -8.12 9.04
N ILE A 95 3.59 -8.95 9.84
CA ILE A 95 4.03 -8.62 11.22
C ILE A 95 5.52 -8.29 11.25
N LEU A 96 6.37 -9.19 10.74
CA LEU A 96 7.83 -9.00 10.76
C LEU A 96 8.33 -8.05 9.67
N ARG A 97 7.47 -7.65 8.72
CA ARG A 97 7.79 -6.78 7.56
C ARG A 97 8.94 -7.28 6.66
N ASN A 98 9.52 -8.45 6.94
CA ASN A 98 10.58 -9.06 6.16
C ASN A 98 10.06 -9.55 4.79
N LYS A 99 10.84 -9.30 3.74
CA LYS A 99 10.59 -9.77 2.38
C LYS A 99 10.95 -11.26 2.32
N VAL A 100 9.99 -12.11 1.98
CA VAL A 100 10.15 -13.58 1.95
C VAL A 100 10.36 -14.10 0.54
N MET A 101 9.74 -13.46 -0.45
CA MET A 101 9.88 -13.82 -1.86
C MET A 101 10.10 -12.57 -2.69
N ASP A 102 10.99 -12.65 -3.67
CA ASP A 102 11.17 -11.63 -4.69
C ASP A 102 10.52 -12.11 -5.98
N ASN A 103 9.46 -11.42 -6.41
CA ASN A 103 8.70 -11.82 -7.60
C ASN A 103 9.03 -10.95 -8.81
N ASN A 104 9.18 -9.62 -8.62
CA ASN A 104 9.63 -8.69 -9.65
C ASN A 104 10.39 -7.53 -9.02
N ASP A 105 11.36 -7.01 -9.77
CA ASP A 105 12.03 -5.76 -9.47
C ASP A 105 11.15 -4.57 -9.86
N PRO A 106 11.25 -3.44 -9.12
CA PRO A 106 10.59 -2.21 -9.52
C PRO A 106 11.14 -1.71 -10.86
N ALA A 107 10.24 -1.29 -11.74
CA ALA A 107 10.57 -0.66 -13.01
C ALA A 107 10.47 0.88 -12.90
N ARG A 108 11.09 1.58 -13.85
CA ARG A 108 10.98 3.03 -13.94
C ARG A 108 9.54 3.41 -14.31
N GLY A 109 9.02 4.45 -13.67
CA GLY A 109 7.63 4.88 -13.85
C GLY A 109 6.64 4.20 -12.88
N ASP A 110 7.03 3.14 -12.19
CA ASP A 110 6.15 2.50 -11.21
C ASP A 110 5.81 3.47 -10.06
N VAL A 111 4.55 3.46 -9.63
CA VAL A 111 4.13 4.13 -8.40
C VAL A 111 4.17 3.11 -7.28
N MET A 112 5.06 3.31 -6.32
CA MET A 112 5.28 2.38 -5.22
C MET A 112 4.94 2.98 -3.87
N VAL A 113 4.50 2.10 -2.98
CA VAL A 113 4.28 2.40 -1.56
C VAL A 113 5.40 1.77 -0.75
N PHE A 114 6.13 2.59 0.00
CA PHE A 114 7.26 2.13 0.81
C PHE A 114 7.36 2.87 2.15
N PHE A 115 8.16 2.30 3.05
CA PHE A 115 8.53 2.93 4.31
C PHE A 115 9.87 3.64 4.14
N PRO A 116 9.94 4.97 4.30
CA PRO A 116 11.22 5.66 4.28
C PRO A 116 12.04 5.32 5.54
N PRO A 117 13.38 5.28 5.45
CA PRO A 117 14.23 4.89 6.57
C PRO A 117 14.16 5.84 7.78
N HIS A 118 13.63 7.05 7.59
CA HIS A 118 13.60 8.11 8.62
C HIS A 118 12.21 8.35 9.22
N LYS A 119 11.15 7.67 8.74
CA LYS A 119 9.79 7.82 9.27
C LYS A 119 9.01 6.52 9.19
N ASP A 120 8.32 6.15 10.26
CA ASP A 120 7.42 4.99 10.28
C ASP A 120 6.02 5.34 9.75
N GLN A 121 5.97 5.85 8.52
CA GLN A 121 4.71 6.12 7.82
C GLN A 121 4.84 5.72 6.35
N TYR A 122 3.72 5.35 5.73
CA TYR A 122 3.70 4.99 4.31
C TYR A 122 3.92 6.21 3.42
N TYR A 123 4.82 6.08 2.45
CA TYR A 123 5.05 7.06 1.39
C TYR A 123 4.65 6.44 0.06
N ILE A 124 3.97 7.24 -0.77
CA ILE A 124 3.58 6.86 -2.12
C ILE A 124 4.36 7.78 -3.06
N LYS A 125 5.25 7.20 -3.85
CA LYS A 125 6.12 7.93 -4.78
C LYS A 125 6.33 7.13 -6.06
N ARG A 126 6.78 7.83 -7.10
CA ARG A 126 7.18 7.23 -8.37
C ARG A 126 8.64 6.81 -8.35
N VAL A 127 8.94 5.67 -8.95
CA VAL A 127 10.30 5.21 -9.23
C VAL A 127 10.86 5.99 -10.41
N VAL A 128 11.91 6.76 -10.13
CA VAL A 128 12.60 7.55 -11.16
C VAL A 128 13.91 6.91 -11.60
N GLY A 129 14.67 6.34 -10.66
CA GLY A 129 15.94 5.67 -10.94
C GLY A 129 16.02 4.34 -10.20
N LEU A 130 16.73 3.41 -10.82
CA LEU A 130 17.03 2.07 -10.32
C LEU A 130 18.51 1.99 -9.86
N PRO A 131 18.89 0.94 -9.12
CA PRO A 131 20.29 0.74 -8.73
C PRO A 131 21.22 0.80 -9.95
N GLY A 132 22.26 1.65 -9.88
CA GLY A 132 23.20 1.89 -10.98
C GLY A 132 22.87 3.08 -11.88
N ASP A 133 21.66 3.65 -11.78
CA ASP A 133 21.30 4.84 -12.55
C ASP A 133 21.94 6.12 -12.00
N LYS A 134 22.38 6.98 -12.91
CA LYS A 134 22.75 8.36 -12.62
C LYS A 134 21.56 9.27 -12.90
N VAL A 135 20.94 9.80 -11.85
CA VAL A 135 19.81 10.71 -11.96
C VAL A 135 20.29 12.15 -11.76
N GLU A 136 20.02 13.01 -12.73
CA GLU A 136 20.32 14.45 -12.65
C GLU A 136 19.06 15.25 -12.92
N TYR A 137 18.80 16.28 -12.10
CA TYR A 137 17.69 17.19 -12.30
C TYR A 137 18.25 18.60 -12.52
N LYS A 138 18.09 19.15 -13.73
CA LYS A 138 18.64 20.45 -14.12
C LYS A 138 17.58 21.26 -14.83
N ASN A 139 17.39 22.51 -14.41
CA ASN A 139 16.43 23.44 -15.01
C ASN A 139 15.03 22.82 -15.19
N LYS A 140 14.56 22.07 -14.19
CA LYS A 140 13.27 21.37 -14.16
C LYS A 140 13.11 20.22 -15.16
N VAL A 141 14.21 19.78 -15.74
CA VAL A 141 14.27 18.64 -16.66
C VAL A 141 15.06 17.52 -16.00
N LEU A 142 14.47 16.33 -16.05
CA LEU A 142 15.07 15.12 -15.53
C LEU A 142 15.96 14.47 -16.60
N TYR A 143 17.15 14.04 -16.19
CA TYR A 143 18.08 13.28 -16.98
C TYR A 143 18.37 11.97 -16.25
N ILE A 144 18.30 10.86 -16.96
CA ILE A 144 18.66 9.55 -16.41
C ILE A 144 19.75 8.96 -17.30
N ASN A 145 20.90 8.63 -16.71
CA ASN A 145 22.09 8.16 -17.43
C ASN A 145 22.55 9.12 -18.55
N GLY A 146 22.31 10.43 -18.35
CA GLY A 146 22.60 11.47 -19.35
C GLY A 146 21.51 11.68 -20.40
N GLU A 147 20.51 10.80 -20.48
CA GLU A 147 19.39 10.92 -21.41
C GLU A 147 18.29 11.80 -20.82
N MET A 148 17.94 12.87 -21.55
CA MET A 148 16.84 13.76 -21.20
C MET A 148 15.52 13.01 -21.28
N GLN A 149 14.74 13.05 -20.20
CA GLN A 149 13.38 12.52 -20.19
C GLN A 149 12.42 13.52 -20.86
N PRO A 150 11.74 13.14 -21.96
CA PRO A 150 10.89 14.05 -22.72
C PRO A 150 9.73 14.61 -21.89
N GLN A 151 9.43 15.89 -22.09
CA GLN A 151 8.28 16.56 -21.47
C GLN A 151 7.38 17.22 -22.52
N LYS A 152 6.10 16.86 -22.55
CA LYS A 152 5.08 17.49 -23.40
C LYS A 152 4.25 18.48 -22.58
N PRO A 153 4.06 19.74 -23.00
CA PRO A 153 3.21 20.68 -22.28
C PRO A 153 1.75 20.25 -22.35
N LEU A 154 1.04 20.30 -21.22
CA LEU A 154 -0.40 20.11 -21.18
C LEU A 154 -1.11 21.47 -21.26
N ALA A 155 -2.29 21.48 -21.87
CA ALA A 155 -3.14 22.67 -21.89
C ALA A 155 -3.54 23.02 -20.45
N GLY A 156 -3.28 24.26 -20.04
CA GLY A 156 -3.54 24.71 -18.69
C GLY A 156 -3.73 26.22 -18.62
N ASN A 157 -4.10 26.71 -17.45
CA ASN A 157 -4.30 28.15 -17.24
C ASN A 157 -2.98 28.90 -17.43
N LYS A 158 -2.89 29.70 -18.50
CA LYS A 158 -1.69 30.51 -18.83
C LYS A 158 -1.34 31.55 -17.75
N ARG A 159 -2.28 31.91 -16.87
CA ARG A 159 -2.06 32.82 -15.74
C ARG A 159 -1.57 32.12 -14.48
N SER A 160 -1.54 30.79 -14.46
CA SER A 160 -1.02 30.02 -13.33
C SER A 160 0.50 30.10 -13.28
N ILE A 161 1.05 30.26 -12.07
CA ILE A 161 2.48 30.09 -11.79
C ILE A 161 2.92 28.62 -11.93
N TYR A 162 1.96 27.71 -12.00
CA TYR A 162 2.21 26.28 -12.19
C TYR A 162 1.84 25.85 -13.60
N ARG A 163 2.79 25.23 -14.30
CA ARG A 163 2.57 24.63 -15.62
C ARG A 163 2.52 23.11 -15.50
N GLN A 164 1.48 22.51 -16.07
CA GLN A 164 1.34 21.07 -16.18
C GLN A 164 2.07 20.56 -17.43
N ARG A 165 2.74 19.42 -17.29
CA ARG A 165 3.41 18.71 -18.39
C ARG A 165 3.21 17.21 -18.22
N LEU A 166 3.33 16.45 -19.31
CA LEU A 166 3.51 15.01 -19.29
C LEU A 166 5.00 14.71 -19.42
N GLU A 167 5.57 14.00 -18.45
CA GLU A 167 6.93 13.50 -18.48
C GLU A 167 6.91 12.00 -18.80
N GLN A 168 7.71 11.59 -19.79
CA GLN A 168 7.89 10.19 -20.15
C GLN A 168 8.99 9.57 -19.28
N LEU A 169 8.70 8.45 -18.63
CA LEU A 169 9.65 7.65 -17.85
C LEU A 169 9.59 6.20 -18.32
N GLY A 170 10.54 5.80 -19.17
CA GLY A 170 10.46 4.52 -19.87
C GLY A 170 9.20 4.44 -20.72
N ASP A 171 8.36 3.43 -20.51
CA ASP A 171 7.12 3.23 -21.26
C ASP A 171 5.90 3.96 -20.66
N VAL A 172 6.07 4.62 -19.51
CA VAL A 172 4.95 5.24 -18.78
C VAL A 172 5.01 6.77 -18.88
N GLU A 173 3.88 7.39 -19.23
CA GLU A 173 3.70 8.84 -19.16
C GLU A 173 3.11 9.25 -17.81
N HIS A 174 3.59 10.36 -17.28
CA HIS A 174 3.04 10.90 -16.05
C HIS A 174 2.87 12.41 -16.06
N GLN A 175 1.79 12.85 -15.42
CA GLN A 175 1.55 14.26 -15.19
C GLN A 175 2.49 14.81 -14.10
N ILE A 176 3.13 15.94 -14.42
CA ILE A 176 3.99 16.70 -13.52
C ILE A 176 3.54 18.17 -13.50
N GLN A 177 3.87 18.87 -12.42
CA GLN A 177 3.57 20.28 -12.23
C GLN A 177 4.86 21.04 -11.91
N LEU A 178 5.17 22.06 -12.73
CA LEU A 178 6.37 22.87 -12.58
C LEU A 178 5.99 24.27 -12.11
N ASN A 179 6.58 24.72 -11.01
CA ASN A 179 6.52 26.13 -10.61
C ASN A 179 7.45 26.94 -11.52
N ILE A 180 6.95 27.97 -12.20
CA ILE A 180 7.74 28.78 -13.13
C ILE A 180 8.57 29.88 -12.46
N THR A 181 8.33 30.16 -11.17
CA THR A 181 8.94 31.29 -10.44
C THR A 181 10.26 30.92 -9.77
N VAL A 182 10.50 29.64 -9.46
CA VAL A 182 11.69 29.17 -8.74
C VAL A 182 12.52 28.30 -9.70
N ASN A 183 13.77 28.64 -9.96
CA ASN A 183 14.69 27.85 -10.81
C ASN A 183 15.49 26.83 -9.99
#